data_AF-A0A2D0HP28-F1
#
_entry.id   AF-A0A2D0HP28-F1
#
_cell.length_a   1.000
_cell.length_b   1.000
_cell.length_c   1.000
_cell.angle_alpha   90.00
_cell.angle_beta   90.00
_cell.angle_gamma   90.00
#
_symmetry.space_group_name_H-M   'P 1'
#
loop_
_entity.id
_entity.type
_entity.pdbx_description
1 polymer ?
#
loop_
_entity_poly.entity_id
_entity_poly.type
_entity_poly.pdbx_seq_one_letter_code
_entity_poly.pdbx_strand_id
1 'polypeptide(L)' 'MTENNDLITSFGIPISDNQNSLTTGSKSPILLQDFYLIEKLAHFNRERIAERKR' A
#
# COMPACT_ATOMS: atom_id res chain seq x y z
N MET A 1 -8.06 -16.79 -19.92
CA MET A 1 -8.35 -16.15 -18.63
C MET A 1 -8.07 -14.68 -18.82
N THR A 2 -9.08 -13.82 -18.71
CA THR A 2 -8.84 -12.37 -18.75
C THR A 2 -8.08 -12.00 -17.48
N GLU A 3 -6.83 -11.56 -17.64
CA GLU A 3 -5.99 -11.04 -16.55
C GLU A 3 -6.68 -9.77 -16.02
N ASN A 4 -7.53 -9.91 -15.00
CA ASN A 4 -8.15 -8.77 -14.33
C ASN A 4 -7.05 -8.05 -13.55
N ASN A 5 -6.54 -6.96 -14.11
CA ASN A 5 -5.43 -6.18 -13.57
C ASN A 5 -5.92 -5.15 -12.55
N ASP A 6 -6.80 -5.58 -11.64
CA ASP A 6 -7.34 -4.72 -10.59
C ASP A 6 -6.28 -4.54 -9.51
N LEU A 7 -6.09 -3.28 -9.08
CA LEU A 7 -5.23 -2.99 -7.93
C LEU A 7 -5.90 -3.52 -6.66
N ILE A 8 -5.23 -4.45 -5.99
CA ILE A 8 -5.70 -5.09 -4.76
C ILE A 8 -4.66 -4.99 -3.65
N THR A 9 -5.12 -5.03 -2.41
CA THR A 9 -4.26 -5.20 -1.24
C THR A 9 -3.73 -6.64 -1.14
N SER A 10 -2.78 -6.90 -0.25
CA SER A 10 -2.24 -8.24 0.04
C SER A 10 -3.31 -9.19 0.58
N PHE A 11 -4.44 -8.67 1.06
CA PHE A 11 -5.60 -9.44 1.50
C PHE A 11 -6.67 -9.60 0.41
N GLY A 12 -6.39 -9.16 -0.83
CA GLY A 12 -7.31 -9.29 -1.97
C GLY A 12 -8.47 -8.28 -1.95
N ILE A 13 -8.35 -7.18 -1.20
CA ILE A 13 -9.37 -6.12 -1.16
C ILE A 13 -9.11 -5.15 -2.32
N PRO A 14 -10.11 -4.81 -3.16
CA PRO A 14 -9.93 -3.85 -4.25
C PRO A 14 -9.62 -2.45 -3.71
N ILE A 15 -8.68 -1.77 -4.36
CA ILE A 15 -8.24 -0.42 -4.00
C ILE A 15 -8.96 0.58 -4.89
N SER A 16 -9.66 1.55 -4.29
CA SER A 16 -10.39 2.59 -5.02
C SER A 16 -9.50 3.77 -5.45
N ASP A 17 -8.55 4.17 -4.60
CA ASP A 17 -7.61 5.26 -4.85
C ASP A 17 -6.20 4.89 -4.34
N ASN A 18 -5.20 5.04 -5.20
CA ASN A 18 -3.79 4.73 -4.92
C ASN A 18 -2.88 5.97 -4.94
N GLN A 19 -3.44 7.15 -5.22
CA GLN A 19 -2.70 8.38 -5.39
C GLN A 19 -2.77 9.29 -4.16
N ASN A 20 -3.77 9.08 -3.30
CA ASN A 20 -3.99 9.90 -2.11
C ASN A 20 -3.99 9.07 -0.83
N SER A 21 -3.60 9.69 0.28
CA SER A 21 -3.74 9.14 1.63
C SER A 21 -5.07 9.57 2.24
N LEU A 22 -5.61 8.76 3.15
CA LEU A 22 -6.81 9.09 3.90
C LEU A 22 -6.51 10.11 5.00
N THR A 23 -7.16 11.27 4.91
CA THR A 23 -7.04 12.38 5.86
C THR A 23 -8.43 12.85 6.30
N THR A 24 -8.52 13.63 7.40
CA THR A 24 -9.76 14.32 7.81
C THR A 24 -10.10 15.53 6.91
N GLY A 25 -9.25 15.86 5.93
CA GLY A 25 -9.41 17.00 5.03
C GLY A 25 -8.14 17.28 4.23
N SER A 26 -8.23 18.13 3.20
CA SER A 26 -7.18 18.35 2.19
C SER A 26 -5.80 18.78 2.72
N LYS A 27 -5.74 19.39 3.91
CA LYS A 27 -4.48 19.79 4.58
C LYS A 27 -4.44 19.32 6.05
N SER A 28 -5.10 18.20 6.32
CA SER A 28 -5.13 17.59 7.65
C SER A 28 -4.11 16.46 7.77
N PRO A 29 -3.75 16.03 9.00
CA PRO A 29 -2.91 14.86 9.21
C PRO A 29 -3.50 13.58 8.60
N ILE A 30 -2.62 12.63 8.31
CA ILE A 30 -2.98 11.29 7.85
C ILE A 30 -3.61 10.50 9.00
N LEU A 31 -4.67 9.77 8.71
CA LEU A 31 -5.35 8.92 9.67
C LEU A 31 -4.64 7.57 9.80
N LEU A 32 -4.50 7.08 11.04
CA LEU A 32 -3.97 5.74 11.32
C LEU A 32 -4.89 4.63 10.76
N GLN A 33 -6.14 4.96 10.48
CA GLN A 33 -7.12 4.06 9.87
C GLN A 33 -6.82 3.74 8.40
N ASP A 34 -5.90 4.49 7.76
CA ASP A 34 -5.42 4.21 6.41
C ASP A 34 -4.55 2.94 6.38
N PHE A 35 -5.21 1.78 6.47
CA PHE A 35 -4.53 0.49 6.51
C PHE A 35 -3.80 0.18 5.20
N TYR A 36 -4.35 0.63 4.06
CA TYR A 36 -3.74 0.41 2.76
C TYR A 36 -2.40 1.14 2.61
N LEU A 37 -2.34 2.42 3.03
CA LEU A 37 -1.10 3.17 3.03
C LEU A 37 -0.04 2.51 3.94
N ILE A 38 -0.44 2.10 5.14
CA ILE A 38 0.45 1.45 6.10
C ILE A 38 1.02 0.16 5.50
N GLU A 39 0.14 -0.68 4.92
CA GLU A 39 0.53 -1.93 4.28
C GLU A 39 1.55 -1.71 3.16
N LYS A 40 1.26 -0.77 2.25
CA LYS A 40 2.13 -0.43 1.10
C LYS A 40 3.52 0.03 1.55
N LEU A 41 3.60 0.91 2.53
CA LEU A 41 4.87 1.39 3.08
C LEU A 41 5.61 0.30 3.86
N ALA A 42 4.88 -0.54 4.59
CA ALA A 42 5.45 -1.62 5.37
C ALA A 42 6.04 -2.72 4.47
N HIS A 43 5.41 -2.98 3.32
CA HIS A 43 5.99 -3.84 2.29
C HIS A 43 7.28 -3.23 1.74
N PHE A 44 7.23 -1.98 1.26
CA PHE A 44 8.37 -1.27 0.70
C PHE A 44 9.59 -1.25 1.63
N ASN A 45 9.38 -0.94 2.91
CA ASN A 45 10.45 -0.89 3.91
C ASN A 45 11.13 -2.24 4.15
N ARG A 46 10.51 -3.35 3.75
CA ARG A 46 11.02 -4.72 3.94
C ARG A 46 11.42 -5.41 2.64
N GLU A 47 11.49 -4.68 1.53
CA GLU A 47 11.88 -5.26 0.23
C GLU A 47 13.33 -5.70 0.17
N ARG A 48 14.20 -5.09 0.98
CA ARG A 48 15.63 -5.40 0.98
C ARG A 48 15.91 -6.65 1.82
N ILE A 49 16.52 -7.64 1.19
CA ILE A 49 17.13 -8.81 1.83
C ILE A 49 18.65 -8.70 1.77
N ALA A 50 19.34 -9.42 2.66
CA ALA A 50 20.80 -9.48 2.64
C ALA A 50 21.31 -10.05 1.31
N GLU A 51 22.36 -9.46 0.77
CA GLU A 51 23.03 -9.98 -0.43
C GLU A 51 23.76 -11.29 -0.12
N ARG A 52 23.86 -12.16 -1.14
CA ARG A 52 24.59 -13.41 -0.99
C ARG A 52 26.07 -13.09 -0.81
N LYS A 53 26.67 -13.56 0.28
CA LYS A 53 28.13 -13.47 0.47
C LYS A 53 28.83 -14.21 -0.66
N ARG A 54 29.76 -13.52 -1.33
CA ARG A 54 30.69 -14.11 -2.30
C ARG A 54 31.83 -14.82 -1.58
#